data_AF-A0A7C9R584-F1
#
_entry.id   AF-A0A7C9R584-F1
#
_cell.length_a   1.000
_cell.length_b   1.000
_cell.length_c   1.000
_cell.angle_alpha   90.00
_cell.angle_beta   90.00
_cell.angle_gamma   90.00
#
_symmetry.space_group_name_H-M   'P 1'
#
loop_
_entity.id
_entity.type
_entity.pdbx_description
1 polymer ?
#
loop_
_entity_poly.entity_id
_entity_poly.type
_entity_poly.pdbx_seq_one_letter_code
_entity_poly.pdbx_strand_id
1 'polypeptide(L)'
;MSKTATKTAEFANVEFPTFDASKATDQFRAFAEKGVEQSKEAYTKIKSGAEETQKAFESTFETAKAVGSELSLKTIATLRTNAETGFSHLEALFGAKSLSEVIELQTAFLRKGAETAVEQAKEFQAVSTKAATDVTKPIKDVFEKTFKDLKVA
;
A
#
# COMPACT_ATOMS: atom_id res chain seq x y z
N MET A 1 51.73 42.26 61.91
CA MET A 1 51.76 41.11 60.98
C MET A 1 50.44 40.35 61.14
N SER A 2 49.34 40.83 60.57
CA SER A 2 48.89 40.62 59.18
C SER A 2 48.23 39.26 58.98
N LYS A 3 46.94 39.13 59.33
CA LYS A 3 46.04 38.09 58.77
C LYS A 3 44.55 38.19 59.20
N THR A 4 43.88 39.32 58.95
CA THR A 4 42.39 39.31 59.04
C THR A 4 41.65 40.16 58.01
N ALA A 5 42.33 41.01 57.24
CA ALA A 5 41.64 41.95 56.34
C ALA A 5 41.40 41.45 54.90
N THR A 6 41.77 40.22 54.54
CA THR A 6 41.78 39.80 53.12
C THR A 6 40.54 39.02 52.68
N LYS A 7 39.70 38.50 53.58
CA LYS A 7 38.60 37.59 53.19
C LYS A 7 37.27 38.28 52.83
N THR A 8 37.12 39.58 53.12
CA THR A 8 35.85 40.29 52.88
C THR A 8 35.76 40.94 51.49
N ALA A 9 36.88 41.12 50.79
CA ALA A 9 36.91 41.84 49.51
C ALA A 9 36.51 41.00 48.29
N GLU A 10 36.64 39.67 48.33
CA GLU A 10 36.35 38.81 47.17
C GLU A 10 34.86 38.44 47.01
N PHE A 11 34.03 38.65 48.03
CA PHE A 11 32.59 38.37 47.95
C PHE A 11 31.75 39.56 47.44
N ALA A 12 32.37 40.73 47.24
CA ALA A 12 31.66 41.96 46.92
C ALA A 12 31.48 42.20 45.41
N ASN A 13 32.12 41.41 44.54
CA ASN A 13 32.12 41.66 43.09
C ASN A 13 31.51 40.52 42.25
N VAL A 14 30.56 39.78 42.82
CA VAL A 14 29.70 38.90 42.03
C VAL A 14 28.62 39.77 41.40
N GLU A 15 28.92 40.37 40.25
CA GLU A 15 27.88 40.92 39.37
C GLU A 15 26.99 39.76 38.91
N PHE A 16 25.82 39.64 39.53
CA PHE A 16 24.77 38.79 39.00
C PHE A 16 24.28 39.42 37.68
N PRO A 17 24.24 38.66 36.56
CA PRO A 17 23.73 39.20 35.32
C PRO A 17 22.33 39.75 35.56
N THR A 18 22.14 41.05 35.31
CA THR A 18 20.83 41.71 35.45
C THR A 18 19.87 41.02 34.52
N PHE A 19 18.82 40.41 35.09
CA PHE A 19 17.75 39.79 34.32
C PHE A 19 17.01 40.87 33.54
N ASP A 20 17.26 40.92 32.22
CA ASP A 20 16.56 41.81 31.32
C ASP A 20 15.19 41.20 30.99
N ALA A 21 14.18 41.60 31.76
CA ALA A 21 12.81 41.14 31.61
C ALA A 21 12.24 41.42 30.20
N SER A 22 12.73 42.45 29.51
CA SER A 22 12.28 42.77 28.15
C SER A 22 12.83 41.76 27.14
N LYS A 23 14.12 41.45 27.18
CA LYS A 23 14.74 40.40 26.34
C LYS A 23 14.17 39.01 26.62
N ALA A 24 13.89 38.70 27.89
CA ALA A 24 13.24 37.44 28.26
C ALA A 24 11.82 37.34 27.67
N THR A 25 11.07 38.46 27.68
CA THR A 25 9.72 38.52 27.09
C THR A 25 9.75 38.37 25.57
N ASP A 26 10.70 39.00 24.90
CA ASP A 26 10.84 38.90 23.44
C ASP A 26 11.33 37.51 22.99
N GLN A 27 12.23 36.88 23.74
CA GLN A 27 12.61 35.49 23.50
C GLN A 27 11.45 34.52 23.72
N PHE A 28 10.64 34.75 24.76
CA PHE A 28 9.43 33.95 25.01
C PHE A 28 8.40 34.13 23.89
N ARG A 29 8.19 35.36 23.41
CA ARG A 29 7.30 35.66 22.28
C ARG A 29 7.78 34.98 21.00
N ALA A 30 9.07 35.11 20.65
CA ALA A 30 9.64 34.46 19.47
C ALA A 30 9.58 32.92 19.55
N PHE A 31 9.81 32.35 20.73
CA PHE A 31 9.64 30.93 20.97
C PHE A 31 8.19 30.48 20.81
N ALA A 32 7.23 31.25 21.32
CA ALA A 32 5.81 30.97 21.18
C ALA A 32 5.35 31.07 19.71
N GLU A 33 5.76 32.12 18.99
CA GLU A 33 5.47 32.29 17.56
C GLU A 33 6.01 31.12 16.74
N LYS A 34 7.28 30.75 16.95
CA LYS A 34 7.90 29.60 16.30
C LYS A 34 7.22 28.28 16.67
N GLY A 35 6.85 28.10 17.94
CA GLY A 35 6.17 26.91 18.41
C GLY A 35 4.77 26.74 17.79
N VAL A 36 4.04 27.84 17.63
CA VAL A 36 2.73 27.85 16.94
C VAL A 36 2.90 27.52 15.45
N GLU A 37 3.90 28.09 14.79
CA GLU A 37 4.17 27.83 13.37
C GLU A 37 4.58 26.38 13.13
N GLN A 38 5.52 25.84 13.92
CA GLN A 38 5.92 24.43 13.87
C GLN A 38 4.76 23.48 14.16
N SER A 39 3.87 23.85 15.09
CA SER A 39 2.68 23.04 15.40
C SER A 39 1.68 23.03 14.24
N LYS A 40 1.50 24.17 13.55
CA LYS A 40 0.64 24.25 12.35
C LYS A 40 1.21 23.44 11.19
N GLU A 41 2.52 23.51 10.97
CA GLU A 41 3.20 22.70 9.96
C GLU A 41 3.07 21.20 10.28
N ALA A 42 3.36 20.80 11.52
CA ALA A 42 3.21 19.42 11.97
C ALA A 42 1.77 18.91 11.82
N TYR A 43 0.78 19.72 12.21
CA TYR A 43 -0.64 19.40 12.03
C TYR A 43 -1.00 19.24 10.56
N THR A 44 -0.55 20.16 9.70
CA THR A 44 -0.81 20.10 8.25
C THR A 44 -0.20 18.85 7.62
N LYS A 45 1.01 18.48 8.03
CA LYS A 45 1.70 17.27 7.56
C LYS A 45 0.98 15.99 8.00
N ILE A 46 0.54 15.93 9.26
CA ILE A 46 -0.26 14.79 9.78
C ILE A 46 -1.60 14.70 9.03
N LYS A 47 -2.29 15.83 8.83
CA LYS A 47 -3.56 15.88 8.10
C LYS A 47 -3.39 15.40 6.65
N SER A 48 -2.39 15.91 5.93
CA SER A 48 -2.09 15.47 4.56
C SER A 48 -1.78 13.98 4.50
N GLY A 49 -0.95 13.48 5.42
CA GLY A 49 -0.63 12.05 5.50
C GLY A 49 -1.86 11.18 5.79
N ALA A 50 -2.77 11.65 6.65
CA ALA A 50 -4.04 10.97 6.93
C ALA A 50 -4.97 10.93 5.71
N GLU A 51 -5.12 12.04 4.99
CA GLU A 51 -5.92 12.11 3.75
C GLU A 51 -5.34 11.22 2.65
N GLU A 52 -4.02 11.17 2.49
CA GLU A 52 -3.35 10.29 1.53
C GLU A 52 -3.51 8.82 1.88
N THR A 53 -3.39 8.46 3.16
CA THR A 53 -3.63 7.11 3.65
C THR A 53 -5.09 6.69 3.43
N GLN A 54 -6.05 7.59 3.71
CA GLN A 54 -7.46 7.34 3.45
C GLN A 54 -7.72 7.06 1.97
N LYS A 55 -7.18 7.90 1.06
CA LYS A 55 -7.32 7.70 -0.39
C LYS A 55 -6.70 6.40 -0.86
N ALA A 56 -5.54 6.02 -0.33
CA ALA A 56 -4.93 4.73 -0.64
C ALA A 56 -5.81 3.57 -0.20
N PHE A 57 -6.43 3.67 0.98
CA PHE A 57 -7.36 2.64 1.46
C PHE A 57 -8.62 2.54 0.59
N GLU A 58 -9.24 3.67 0.23
CA GLU A 58 -10.37 3.72 -0.71
C GLU A 58 -9.99 3.09 -2.06
N SER A 59 -8.81 3.45 -2.60
CA SER A 59 -8.31 2.88 -3.85
C SER A 59 -8.05 1.37 -3.74
N THR A 60 -7.48 0.90 -2.63
CA THR A 60 -7.27 -0.53 -2.39
C THR A 60 -8.61 -1.28 -2.34
N PHE A 61 -9.65 -0.71 -1.73
CA PHE A 61 -10.99 -1.32 -1.68
C PHE A 61 -11.63 -1.41 -3.07
N GLU A 62 -11.61 -0.33 -3.85
CA GLU A 62 -12.15 -0.34 -5.22
C GLU A 62 -11.37 -1.31 -6.12
N THR A 63 -10.05 -1.36 -5.98
CA THR A 63 -9.23 -2.35 -6.67
C THR A 63 -9.58 -3.78 -6.27
N ALA A 64 -9.72 -4.06 -4.98
CA ALA A 64 -10.10 -5.39 -4.50
C ALA A 64 -11.46 -5.83 -5.06
N LYS A 65 -12.43 -4.91 -5.12
CA LYS A 65 -13.75 -5.14 -5.74
C LYS A 65 -13.63 -5.43 -7.24
N ALA A 66 -12.84 -4.65 -7.98
CA ALA A 66 -12.62 -4.87 -9.40
C ALA A 66 -11.98 -6.23 -9.69
N VAL A 67 -10.93 -6.58 -8.93
CA VAL A 67 -10.26 -7.89 -8.99
C VAL A 67 -11.23 -9.03 -8.68
N GLY A 68 -12.05 -8.89 -7.64
CA GLY A 68 -13.06 -9.89 -7.28
C GLY A 68 -14.08 -10.12 -8.40
N SER A 69 -14.52 -9.04 -9.06
CA SER A 69 -15.41 -9.13 -10.22
C SER A 69 -14.75 -9.81 -11.42
N GLU A 70 -13.48 -9.49 -11.70
CA GLU A 70 -12.70 -10.11 -12.79
C GLU A 70 -12.55 -11.62 -12.56
N LEU A 71 -12.21 -12.02 -11.32
CA LEU A 71 -12.12 -13.43 -10.94
C LEU A 71 -13.46 -14.16 -11.11
N SER A 72 -14.57 -13.55 -10.67
CA SER A 72 -15.91 -14.13 -10.82
C SER A 72 -16.29 -14.36 -12.28
N LEU A 73 -16.08 -13.34 -13.13
CA LEU A 73 -16.32 -13.45 -14.57
C LEU A 73 -15.45 -14.54 -15.21
N LYS A 74 -14.18 -14.66 -14.78
CA LYS A 74 -13.29 -15.71 -15.25
C LYS A 74 -13.79 -17.10 -14.90
N THR A 75 -14.23 -17.32 -13.66
CA THR A 75 -14.83 -18.59 -13.24
C THR A 75 -16.06 -18.94 -14.07
N ILE A 76 -16.94 -17.97 -14.32
CA ILE A 76 -18.14 -18.18 -15.16
C ILE A 76 -17.73 -18.57 -16.58
N ALA A 77 -16.74 -17.90 -17.17
CA ALA A 77 -16.24 -18.22 -18.51
C ALA A 77 -15.67 -19.66 -18.56
N THR A 78 -14.87 -20.06 -17.57
CA THR A 78 -14.34 -21.43 -17.44
C THR A 78 -15.47 -22.48 -17.37
N LEU A 79 -16.50 -22.23 -16.57
CA LEU A 79 -17.65 -23.13 -16.48
C LEU A 79 -18.39 -23.26 -17.81
N ARG A 80 -18.58 -22.14 -18.54
CA ARG A 80 -19.17 -22.14 -19.89
C ARG A 80 -18.35 -22.98 -20.86
N THR A 81 -17.03 -22.74 -20.95
CA THR A 81 -16.14 -23.49 -21.84
C THR A 81 -16.16 -24.99 -21.56
N ASN A 82 -16.18 -25.37 -20.28
CA ASN A 82 -16.25 -26.77 -19.87
C ASN A 82 -17.59 -27.41 -20.25
N ALA A 83 -18.70 -26.69 -20.06
CA ALA A 83 -20.02 -27.16 -20.45
C ALA A 83 -20.14 -27.32 -21.97
N GLU A 84 -19.71 -26.32 -22.75
CA GLU A 84 -19.69 -26.38 -24.22
C GLU A 84 -18.84 -27.56 -24.71
N THR A 85 -17.64 -27.74 -24.15
CA THR A 85 -16.77 -28.86 -24.53
C THR A 85 -17.38 -30.21 -24.17
N GLY A 86 -18.06 -30.32 -23.03
CA GLY A 86 -18.78 -31.53 -22.63
C GLY A 86 -19.95 -31.84 -23.56
N PHE A 87 -20.80 -30.86 -23.86
CA PHE A 87 -21.95 -31.04 -24.75
C PHE A 87 -21.52 -31.38 -26.18
N SER A 88 -20.53 -30.69 -26.74
CA SER A 88 -19.99 -31.03 -28.06
C SER A 88 -19.39 -32.44 -28.10
N HIS A 89 -18.77 -32.89 -27.00
CA HIS A 89 -18.28 -34.27 -26.92
C HIS A 89 -19.42 -35.29 -26.89
N LEU A 90 -20.47 -35.04 -26.09
CA LEU A 90 -21.65 -35.91 -26.06
C LEU A 90 -22.34 -35.98 -27.43
N GLU A 91 -22.53 -34.84 -28.09
CA GLU A 91 -23.09 -34.77 -29.45
C GLU A 91 -22.27 -35.62 -30.44
N ALA A 92 -20.93 -35.50 -30.38
CA ALA A 92 -20.05 -36.28 -31.23
C ALA A 92 -20.13 -37.80 -30.92
N LEU A 93 -20.23 -38.18 -29.64
CA LEU A 93 -20.41 -39.58 -29.23
C LEU A 93 -21.74 -40.16 -29.73
N PHE A 94 -22.83 -39.38 -29.68
CA PHE A 94 -24.12 -39.79 -30.23
C PHE A 94 -24.07 -40.00 -31.75
N GLY A 95 -23.24 -39.24 -32.46
CA GLY A 95 -23.05 -39.37 -33.90
C GLY A 95 -22.08 -40.47 -34.35
N ALA A 96 -21.36 -41.09 -33.41
CA ALA A 96 -20.33 -42.08 -33.72
C ALA A 96 -20.94 -43.40 -34.23
N LYS A 97 -20.35 -43.95 -35.29
CA LYS A 97 -20.82 -45.16 -36.00
C LYS A 97 -19.98 -46.40 -35.69
N SER A 98 -18.86 -46.23 -34.99
CA SER A 98 -17.96 -47.33 -34.65
C SER A 98 -17.25 -47.11 -33.32
N LEU A 99 -16.75 -48.21 -32.72
CA LEU A 99 -15.91 -48.13 -31.52
C LEU A 99 -14.60 -47.37 -31.76
N SER A 100 -14.05 -47.43 -32.98
CA SER A 100 -12.84 -46.69 -33.33
C SER A 100 -13.07 -45.18 -33.28
N GLU A 101 -14.21 -44.70 -33.81
CA GLU A 101 -14.59 -43.29 -33.73
C GLU A 101 -14.80 -42.85 -32.28
N VAL A 102 -15.42 -43.68 -31.44
CA VAL A 102 -15.57 -43.40 -30.00
C VAL A 102 -14.21 -43.24 -29.31
N ILE A 103 -13.25 -44.13 -29.56
CA ILE A 103 -11.90 -44.06 -28.98
C ILE A 103 -11.18 -42.78 -29.43
N GLU A 104 -11.31 -42.42 -30.71
CA GLU A 104 -10.75 -41.19 -31.26
C GLU A 104 -11.34 -39.95 -30.57
N LEU A 105 -12.68 -39.89 -30.45
CA LEU A 105 -13.38 -38.81 -29.75
C LEU A 105 -12.97 -38.69 -28.28
N GLN A 106 -12.86 -39.81 -27.57
CA GLN A 106 -12.43 -39.82 -26.17
C GLN A 106 -10.98 -39.32 -26.03
N THR A 107 -10.09 -39.75 -26.93
CA THR A 107 -8.68 -39.33 -26.94
C THR A 107 -8.57 -37.83 -27.25
N ALA A 108 -9.34 -37.33 -28.22
CA ALA A 108 -9.40 -35.92 -28.57
C ALA A 108 -9.94 -35.07 -27.41
N PHE A 109 -10.99 -35.54 -26.72
CA PHE A 109 -11.54 -34.87 -25.54
C PHE A 109 -10.52 -34.77 -24.41
N LEU A 110 -9.79 -35.86 -24.11
CA LEU A 110 -8.73 -35.85 -23.08
C LEU A 110 -7.59 -34.90 -23.44
N ARG A 111 -7.14 -34.90 -24.70
CA ARG A 111 -6.11 -33.97 -25.19
C ARG A 111 -6.55 -32.52 -25.02
N LYS A 112 -7.76 -32.18 -25.49
CA LYS A 112 -8.33 -30.84 -25.36
C LYS A 112 -8.49 -30.45 -23.89
N GLY A 113 -8.89 -31.39 -23.03
CA GLY A 113 -8.97 -31.19 -21.59
C GLY A 113 -7.62 -30.81 -20.98
N ALA A 114 -6.52 -31.48 -21.38
CA ALA A 114 -5.18 -31.14 -20.91
C ALA A 114 -4.72 -29.77 -21.39
N GLU A 115 -4.93 -29.43 -22.67
CA GLU A 115 -4.62 -28.12 -23.24
C GLU A 115 -5.38 -27.00 -22.50
N THR A 116 -6.70 -27.19 -22.33
CA THR A 116 -7.58 -26.26 -21.62
C THR A 116 -7.16 -26.08 -20.16
N ALA A 117 -6.77 -27.16 -19.47
CA ALA A 117 -6.33 -27.08 -18.08
C ALA A 117 -5.03 -26.28 -17.93
N VAL A 118 -4.06 -26.46 -18.83
CA VAL A 118 -2.81 -25.70 -18.84
C VAL A 118 -3.08 -24.22 -19.12
N GLU A 119 -3.96 -23.92 -20.07
CA GLU A 119 -4.34 -22.55 -20.40
C GLU A 119 -5.05 -21.86 -19.22
N GLN A 120 -6.10 -22.49 -18.67
CA GLN A 120 -6.82 -21.97 -17.51
C GLN A 120 -5.87 -21.75 -16.31
N ALA A 121 -4.92 -22.66 -16.06
CA ALA A 121 -3.95 -22.51 -14.98
C ALA A 121 -3.06 -21.25 -15.17
N LYS A 122 -2.57 -21.00 -16.39
CA LYS A 122 -1.79 -19.79 -16.71
C LYS A 122 -2.62 -18.52 -16.52
N GLU A 123 -3.88 -18.55 -16.92
CA GLU A 123 -4.77 -17.41 -16.76
C GLU A 123 -5.09 -17.13 -15.28
N PHE A 124 -5.34 -18.16 -14.47
CA PHE A 124 -5.50 -18.01 -13.03
C PHE A 124 -4.24 -17.48 -12.35
N GLN A 125 -3.06 -17.94 -12.76
CA GLN A 125 -1.79 -17.40 -12.29
C GLN A 125 -1.66 -15.91 -12.62
N ALA A 126 -2.00 -15.51 -13.86
CA ALA A 126 -1.95 -14.13 -14.30
C ALA A 126 -2.89 -13.23 -13.49
N VAL A 127 -4.16 -13.64 -13.33
CA VAL A 127 -5.16 -12.89 -12.55
C VAL A 127 -4.74 -12.79 -11.08
N SER A 128 -4.19 -13.86 -10.49
CA SER A 128 -3.74 -13.84 -9.09
C SER A 128 -2.52 -12.93 -8.88
N THR A 129 -1.57 -12.93 -9.82
CA THR A 129 -0.39 -12.05 -9.77
C THR A 129 -0.78 -10.59 -9.93
N LYS A 130 -1.69 -10.32 -10.86
CA LYS A 130 -2.27 -8.99 -11.08
C LYS A 130 -3.02 -8.52 -9.84
N ALA A 131 -3.89 -9.36 -9.27
CA ALA A 131 -4.61 -9.08 -8.03
C ALA A 131 -3.68 -8.65 -6.89
N ALA A 132 -2.62 -9.42 -6.64
CA ALA A 132 -1.65 -9.09 -5.59
C ALA A 132 -0.93 -7.76 -5.86
N THR A 133 -0.58 -7.50 -7.12
CA THR A 133 0.08 -6.25 -7.53
C THR A 133 -0.87 -5.05 -7.36
N ASP A 134 -2.08 -5.16 -7.89
CA ASP A 134 -3.02 -4.05 -7.94
C ASP A 134 -3.50 -3.66 -6.54
N VAL A 135 -3.79 -4.62 -5.66
CA VAL A 135 -4.25 -4.36 -4.28
C VAL A 135 -3.17 -3.68 -3.43
N THR A 136 -1.89 -4.03 -3.64
CA THR A 136 -0.77 -3.51 -2.84
C THR A 136 -0.22 -2.19 -3.36
N LYS A 137 -0.43 -1.89 -4.65
CA LYS A 137 0.10 -0.70 -5.32
C LYS A 137 -0.25 0.63 -4.63
N PRO A 138 -1.51 0.94 -4.25
CA PRO A 138 -1.85 2.23 -3.63
C PRO A 138 -1.08 2.52 -2.34
N ILE A 139 -0.89 1.49 -1.51
CA ILE A 139 -0.13 1.60 -0.25
C ILE A 139 1.36 1.77 -0.54
N LYS A 140 1.89 1.01 -1.51
CA LYS A 140 3.28 1.13 -1.94
C LYS A 140 3.58 2.54 -2.47
N ASP A 141 2.67 3.11 -3.25
CA ASP A 141 2.81 4.46 -3.81
C ASP A 141 2.87 5.53 -2.70
N VAL A 142 2.01 5.43 -1.67
CA VAL A 142 2.06 6.31 -0.49
C VAL A 142 3.38 6.17 0.28
N PHE A 143 3.86 4.95 0.47
CA PHE A 143 5.13 4.69 1.13
C PHE A 143 6.31 5.28 0.34
N GLU A 144 6.37 5.03 -0.98
CA GLU A 144 7.42 5.58 -1.84
C GLU A 144 7.42 7.09 -1.87
N LYS A 145 6.25 7.72 -1.87
CA LYS A 145 6.12 9.18 -1.78
C LYS A 145 6.66 9.70 -0.45
N THR A 146 6.22 9.12 0.67
CA THR A 146 6.68 9.51 2.01
C THR A 146 8.20 9.37 2.16
N PHE A 147 8.77 8.28 1.63
CA PHE A 147 10.22 8.05 1.65
C PHE A 147 10.99 9.08 0.81
N LYS A 148 10.47 9.46 -0.37
CA LYS A 148 11.06 10.52 -1.20
C LYS A 148 11.03 11.86 -0.50
N ASP A 149 9.89 12.23 0.10
CA ASP A 149 9.73 13.49 0.84
C ASP A 149 10.71 13.59 2.03
N LEU A 150 11.01 12.47 2.68
CA LEU A 150 12.01 12.39 3.76
C LEU A 150 13.47 12.48 3.28
N LYS A 151 13.76 12.15 2.02
CA LYS A 151 15.12 12.22 1.45
C LYS A 151 15.45 13.60 0.87
N VAL A 152 14.41 14.37 0.53
CA VAL A 152 14.53 15.72 -0.05
C VAL A 152 14.50 16.81 1.03
N ALA A 153 13.94 16.53 2.22
CA ALA A 153 13.97 17.38 3.41
C ALA A 153 15.27 17.19 4.22
#